data_AF-A0AAU9ZA21-F1
#
_entry.id   AF-A0AAU9ZA21-F1
#
_cell.length_a   1.000
_cell.length_b   1.000
_cell.length_c   1.000
_cell.angle_alpha   90.00
_cell.angle_beta   90.00
_cell.angle_gamma   90.00
#
_symmetry.space_group_name_H-M   'P 1'
#
loop_
_entity.id
_entity.type
_entity.pdbx_description
1 polymer ?
#
loop_
_entity_poly.entity_id
_entity_poly.type
_entity_poly.pdbx_seq_one_letter_code
_entity_poly.pdbx_strand_id
1 'polypeptide(L)'
;MNKYKKIVLIKGFEGMDDYYFRTIKSLLRKELNLSKKMQDDYDRIQISDLLEDRFPKDAGLDKLIEVCQSIKELEDLAKKLKTEKAKVKPKNPPEKKSQEASSETPTSTTSNTLASDGGETSTAQVSLRGSSKLSSETAEVPSPYSIHQKRKSVVKEKTGMKKTKKSEGPDHPPCPGEGIAKCQPPSFTPSNTSLTKNQKAQIQKQSISRGAVLQTDPMTVMVLNATDPFEYESSEHEMKNMFHATVATVDQYFHVKVFNVNLKGKFTKENVIRISNYFKFKGILDINEASSVVEAGPDQKIEVPNKVIRKANQTPKISDIHKDVAGTLVYGLFVLHKKKVNPKNTIYEIKDDTGNIEVIGNGKWYNINCEEGDKLRLFCFQLKTIDKQPKLVCGDHSFIKVTKAGNKKKISTASLNQKDEEGSGFPQVQLSAFNSGAFKTETPSNWK
;
A
#
# COMPACT_ATOMS: atom_id res chain seq x y z
N MET A 1 -11.17 -10.41 -22.35
CA MET A 1 -10.86 -8.97 -22.23
C MET A 1 -10.70 -8.38 -23.62
N ASN A 2 -11.59 -7.48 -23.99
CA ASN A 2 -11.57 -6.71 -25.24
C ASN A 2 -10.31 -5.81 -25.30
N LYS A 3 -9.79 -5.60 -26.52
CA LYS A 3 -8.69 -4.65 -26.77
C LYS A 3 -9.05 -3.23 -26.30
N TYR A 4 -10.31 -2.82 -26.47
CA TYR A 4 -10.79 -1.52 -26.04
C TYR A 4 -10.91 -1.40 -24.52
N LYS A 5 -11.37 -2.45 -23.81
CA LYS A 5 -11.33 -2.53 -22.34
C LYS A 5 -9.90 -2.42 -21.79
N LYS A 6 -8.92 -3.02 -22.47
CA LYS A 6 -7.50 -2.86 -22.10
C LYS A 6 -7.03 -1.41 -22.21
N ILE A 7 -7.51 -0.64 -23.19
CA ILE A 7 -7.24 0.81 -23.30
C ILE A 7 -7.95 1.57 -22.18
N VAL A 8 -9.25 1.33 -21.96
CA VAL A 8 -10.05 1.95 -20.89
C VAL A 8 -9.37 1.81 -19.53
N LEU A 9 -8.95 0.59 -19.16
CA LEU A 9 -8.30 0.34 -17.88
C LEU A 9 -6.88 0.94 -17.82
N ILE A 10 -5.97 0.52 -18.70
CA ILE A 10 -4.50 0.80 -18.59
C ILE A 10 -4.13 2.21 -19.08
N LYS A 11 -4.89 2.78 -20.02
CA LYS A 11 -4.59 4.08 -20.64
C LYS A 11 -5.59 5.17 -20.28
N GLY A 12 -6.76 4.80 -19.75
CA GLY A 12 -7.75 5.69 -19.16
C GLY A 12 -7.62 5.78 -17.64
N PHE A 13 -8.09 4.75 -16.92
CA PHE A 13 -8.29 4.84 -15.46
C PHE A 13 -7.06 4.61 -14.59
N GLU A 14 -6.11 3.77 -15.00
CA GLU A 14 -4.97 3.35 -14.16
C GLU A 14 -4.14 4.53 -13.65
N GLY A 15 -3.84 5.51 -14.51
CA GLY A 15 -3.16 6.75 -14.16
C GLY A 15 -4.07 7.97 -14.01
N MET A 16 -5.36 7.78 -13.72
CA MET A 16 -6.32 8.86 -13.49
C MET A 16 -6.56 9.03 -11.99
N ASP A 17 -6.40 10.24 -11.46
CA ASP A 17 -6.66 10.57 -10.06
C ASP A 17 -8.11 10.26 -9.62
N ASP A 18 -8.28 9.93 -8.33
CA ASP A 18 -9.54 9.48 -7.74
C ASP A 18 -10.67 10.53 -7.78
N TYR A 19 -10.36 11.84 -7.74
CA TYR A 19 -11.38 12.88 -7.92
C TYR A 19 -11.94 12.86 -9.34
N TYR A 20 -11.09 12.72 -10.36
CA TYR A 20 -11.54 12.61 -11.74
C TYR A 20 -12.26 11.28 -11.99
N PHE A 21 -11.75 10.16 -11.48
CA PHE A 21 -12.44 8.87 -11.61
C PHE A 21 -13.83 8.88 -10.95
N ARG A 22 -13.98 9.50 -9.76
CA ARG A 22 -15.29 9.72 -9.13
C ARG A 22 -16.18 10.66 -9.95
N THR A 23 -15.61 11.69 -10.57
CA THR A 23 -16.36 12.61 -11.44
C THR A 23 -16.89 11.88 -12.68
N ILE A 24 -16.10 11.00 -13.29
CA ILE A 24 -16.53 10.14 -14.39
C ILE A 24 -17.60 9.13 -13.93
N LYS A 25 -17.46 8.51 -12.75
CA LYS A 25 -18.54 7.71 -12.12
C LYS A 25 -19.82 8.52 -11.86
N SER A 26 -19.72 9.84 -11.71
CA SER A 26 -20.88 10.74 -11.58
C SER A 26 -21.55 11.04 -12.92
N LEU A 27 -20.74 11.33 -13.94
CA LEU A 27 -21.22 11.70 -15.28
C LEU A 27 -21.81 10.49 -16.03
N LEU A 28 -21.17 9.32 -15.97
CA LEU A 28 -21.65 8.06 -16.58
C LEU A 28 -22.79 7.37 -15.80
N ARG A 29 -23.38 8.04 -14.80
CA ARG A 29 -24.32 7.40 -13.85
C ARG A 29 -25.53 6.80 -14.54
N LYS A 30 -26.11 7.51 -15.52
CA LYS A 30 -27.34 7.05 -16.20
C LYS A 30 -27.03 5.92 -17.17
N GLU A 31 -25.99 6.09 -17.96
CA GLU A 31 -25.63 5.19 -19.06
C GLU A 31 -25.10 3.83 -18.57
N LEU A 32 -24.38 3.81 -17.44
CA LEU A 32 -23.97 2.56 -16.79
C LEU A 32 -25.02 1.99 -15.81
N ASN A 33 -26.09 2.74 -15.52
CA ASN A 33 -27.09 2.46 -14.48
C ASN A 33 -26.49 2.32 -13.07
N LEU A 34 -25.65 3.28 -12.65
CA LEU A 34 -24.99 3.26 -11.35
C LEU A 34 -25.92 3.72 -10.23
N SER A 35 -26.20 2.81 -9.28
CA SER A 35 -26.76 3.17 -7.98
C SER A 35 -25.76 4.00 -7.17
N LYS A 36 -26.23 4.79 -6.19
CA LYS A 36 -25.34 5.60 -5.34
C LYS A 36 -24.27 4.76 -4.65
N LYS A 37 -24.62 3.54 -4.21
CA LYS A 37 -23.68 2.57 -3.63
C LYS A 37 -22.60 2.15 -4.65
N MET A 38 -22.97 1.85 -5.89
CA MET A 38 -21.99 1.51 -6.94
C MET A 38 -21.06 2.70 -7.25
N GLN A 39 -21.52 3.94 -7.16
CA GLN A 39 -20.68 5.12 -7.38
C GLN A 39 -19.60 5.30 -6.29
N ASP A 40 -19.90 5.03 -5.02
CA ASP A 40 -18.88 4.98 -3.97
C ASP A 40 -18.00 3.70 -4.11
N ASP A 41 -18.62 2.51 -4.14
CA ASP A 41 -17.94 1.21 -3.99
C ASP A 41 -17.13 0.75 -5.21
N TYR A 42 -17.54 1.03 -6.45
CA TYR A 42 -16.93 0.37 -7.62
C TYR A 42 -15.54 0.89 -7.97
N ASP A 43 -14.60 -0.03 -8.19
CA ASP A 43 -13.22 0.27 -8.57
C ASP A 43 -13.02 0.49 -10.09
N ARG A 44 -11.76 0.80 -10.47
CA ARG A 44 -11.35 1.06 -11.86
C ARG A 44 -11.60 -0.15 -12.78
N ILE A 45 -11.51 -1.38 -12.27
CA ILE A 45 -11.76 -2.61 -13.02
C ILE A 45 -13.26 -2.78 -13.19
N GLN A 46 -14.06 -2.68 -12.13
CA GLN A 46 -15.52 -2.86 -12.19
C GLN A 46 -16.22 -1.83 -13.08
N ILE A 47 -15.73 -0.59 -13.16
CA ILE A 47 -16.23 0.39 -14.14
C ILE A 47 -15.75 0.05 -15.57
N SER A 48 -14.55 -0.51 -15.74
CA SER A 48 -14.08 -1.03 -17.04
C SER A 48 -14.85 -2.27 -17.50
N ASP A 49 -15.33 -3.08 -16.56
CA ASP A 49 -16.21 -4.23 -16.79
C ASP A 49 -17.57 -3.74 -17.29
N LEU A 50 -18.23 -2.86 -16.52
CA LEU A 50 -19.50 -2.24 -16.94
C LEU A 50 -19.41 -1.51 -18.29
N LEU A 51 -18.26 -0.91 -18.65
CA LEU A 51 -18.06 -0.29 -19.96
C LEU A 51 -17.87 -1.29 -21.11
N GLU A 52 -17.43 -2.52 -20.85
CA GLU A 52 -17.41 -3.64 -21.82
C GLU A 52 -18.79 -4.30 -21.95
N ASP A 53 -19.53 -4.41 -20.83
CA ASP A 53 -20.83 -5.08 -20.77
C ASP A 53 -21.99 -4.21 -21.28
N ARG A 54 -21.94 -2.89 -21.08
CA ARG A 54 -23.01 -1.94 -21.49
C ARG A 54 -22.89 -1.47 -22.93
N PHE A 55 -21.68 -1.42 -23.49
CA PHE A 55 -21.41 -0.77 -24.76
C PHE A 55 -20.69 -1.70 -25.75
N PRO A 56 -21.27 -1.97 -26.93
CA PRO A 56 -20.66 -2.91 -27.88
C PRO A 56 -19.36 -2.37 -28.49
N LYS A 57 -18.43 -3.29 -28.77
CA LYS A 57 -17.17 -3.07 -29.51
C LYS A 57 -16.27 -2.00 -28.86
N ASP A 58 -16.27 -0.79 -29.40
CA ASP A 58 -15.45 0.36 -29.01
C ASP A 58 -16.26 1.51 -28.39
N ALA A 59 -17.59 1.43 -28.37
CA ALA A 59 -18.46 2.51 -27.90
C ALA A 59 -18.26 2.87 -26.41
N GLY A 60 -17.87 1.91 -25.56
CA GLY A 60 -17.52 2.18 -24.15
C GLY A 60 -16.24 3.00 -24.01
N LEU A 61 -15.30 2.87 -24.94
CA LEU A 61 -14.11 3.72 -25.02
C LEU A 61 -14.46 5.11 -25.59
N ASP A 62 -15.36 5.21 -26.57
CA ASP A 62 -15.84 6.51 -27.05
C ASP A 62 -16.57 7.29 -25.97
N LYS A 63 -17.44 6.64 -25.19
CA LYS A 63 -18.18 7.32 -24.11
C LYS A 63 -17.25 7.77 -22.98
N LEU A 64 -16.17 7.04 -22.70
CA LEU A 64 -15.09 7.52 -21.82
C LEU A 64 -14.37 8.74 -22.42
N ILE A 65 -14.04 8.71 -23.72
CA ILE A 65 -13.39 9.83 -24.42
C ILE A 65 -14.27 11.09 -24.40
N GLU A 66 -15.57 10.95 -24.68
CA GLU A 66 -16.58 12.01 -24.63
C GLU A 66 -16.61 12.69 -23.25
N VAL A 67 -16.70 11.90 -22.18
CA VAL A 67 -16.71 12.42 -20.81
C VAL A 67 -15.36 13.06 -20.44
N CYS A 68 -14.22 12.48 -20.83
CA CYS A 68 -12.92 13.12 -20.63
C CYS A 68 -12.78 14.44 -21.40
N GLN A 69 -13.41 14.61 -22.56
CA GLN A 69 -13.44 15.91 -23.27
C GLN A 69 -14.30 16.97 -22.59
N SER A 70 -15.28 16.58 -21.75
CA SER A 70 -16.10 17.53 -20.99
C SER A 70 -15.38 18.12 -19.77
N ILE A 71 -14.19 17.61 -19.42
CA ILE A 71 -13.39 18.03 -18.27
C ILE A 71 -12.07 18.59 -18.79
N LYS A 72 -11.83 19.89 -18.59
CA LYS A 72 -10.68 20.62 -19.14
C LYS A 72 -9.35 19.98 -18.76
N GLU A 73 -9.22 19.50 -17.53
CA GLU A 73 -8.03 18.88 -16.98
C GLU A 73 -7.78 17.44 -17.49
N LEU A 74 -8.71 16.87 -18.27
CA LEU A 74 -8.59 15.54 -18.90
C LEU A 74 -8.50 15.61 -20.43
N GLU A 75 -8.37 16.80 -21.03
CA GLU A 75 -8.33 16.98 -22.48
C GLU A 75 -7.17 16.19 -23.13
N ASP A 76 -5.98 16.21 -22.53
CA ASP A 76 -4.81 15.46 -23.02
C ASP A 76 -4.95 13.95 -22.82
N LEU A 77 -5.69 13.52 -21.78
CA LEU A 77 -6.06 12.12 -21.62
C LEU A 77 -7.03 11.68 -22.72
N ALA A 78 -7.99 12.53 -23.12
CA ALA A 78 -8.86 12.25 -24.26
C ALA A 78 -8.08 12.18 -25.59
N LYS A 79 -7.11 13.07 -25.84
CA LYS A 79 -6.20 13.00 -27.02
C LYS A 79 -5.40 11.69 -27.04
N LYS A 80 -4.85 11.30 -25.89
CA LYS A 80 -4.12 10.02 -25.69
C LYS A 80 -5.02 8.81 -25.95
N LEU A 81 -6.23 8.78 -25.41
CA LEU A 81 -7.20 7.71 -25.62
C LEU A 81 -7.66 7.59 -27.08
N LYS A 82 -7.89 8.71 -27.78
CA LYS A 82 -8.16 8.71 -29.24
C LYS A 82 -6.99 8.10 -30.03
N THR A 83 -5.75 8.47 -29.67
CA THR A 83 -4.53 7.93 -30.29
C THR A 83 -4.38 6.43 -30.07
N GLU A 84 -4.62 5.92 -28.85
CA GLU A 84 -4.60 4.49 -28.57
C GLU A 84 -5.74 3.74 -29.27
N LYS A 85 -6.95 4.33 -29.35
CA LYS A 85 -8.07 3.76 -30.10
C LYS A 85 -7.73 3.57 -31.58
N ALA A 86 -7.08 4.56 -32.20
CA ALA A 86 -6.68 4.49 -33.61
C ALA A 86 -5.71 3.32 -33.90
N LYS A 87 -4.83 2.97 -32.95
CA LYS A 87 -3.90 1.83 -33.07
C LYS A 87 -4.59 0.46 -33.06
N VAL A 88 -5.83 0.37 -32.61
CA VAL A 88 -6.58 -0.90 -32.49
C VAL A 88 -7.53 -1.16 -33.66
N LYS A 89 -7.96 -0.11 -34.38
CA LYS A 89 -8.64 -0.31 -35.66
C LYS A 89 -7.67 -0.95 -36.66
N PRO A 90 -8.06 -2.01 -37.40
CA PRO A 90 -7.21 -2.57 -38.44
C PRO A 90 -6.95 -1.51 -39.52
N LYS A 91 -5.72 -1.45 -40.02
CA LYS A 91 -5.45 -0.73 -41.27
C LYS A 91 -6.11 -1.52 -42.40
N ASN A 92 -7.18 -0.98 -42.97
CA ASN A 92 -7.54 -1.34 -44.34
C ASN A 92 -6.33 -0.99 -45.24
N PRO A 93 -5.97 -1.82 -46.22
CA PRO A 93 -4.97 -1.43 -47.22
C PRO A 93 -5.42 -0.14 -47.93
N PRO A 94 -4.49 0.73 -48.34
CA PRO A 94 -4.87 1.92 -49.10
C PRO A 94 -5.49 1.50 -50.44
N GLU A 95 -6.63 2.09 -50.77
CA GLU A 95 -7.19 2.00 -52.12
C GLU A 95 -6.16 2.55 -53.12
N LYS A 96 -5.79 1.73 -54.10
CA LYS A 96 -4.97 2.22 -55.22
C LYS A 96 -5.81 3.20 -56.02
N LYS A 97 -5.49 4.49 -55.94
CA LYS A 97 -5.90 5.46 -56.97
C LYS A 97 -5.51 4.90 -58.34
N SER A 98 -6.51 4.76 -59.20
CA SER A 98 -6.33 4.60 -60.64
C SER A 98 -7.15 5.68 -61.32
N GLN A 99 -6.46 6.60 -61.99
CA GLN A 99 -7.05 7.55 -62.91
C GLN A 99 -6.57 7.18 -64.31
N GLU A 100 -7.54 7.10 -65.23
CA GLU A 100 -7.40 7.39 -66.67
C GLU A 100 -6.49 6.46 -67.53
N ALA A 101 -6.82 6.19 -68.80
CA ALA A 101 -7.93 6.66 -69.66
C ALA A 101 -8.32 5.58 -70.70
N SER A 102 -9.47 5.78 -71.38
CA SER A 102 -9.88 5.21 -72.71
C SER A 102 -9.89 3.66 -72.87
N SER A 103 -10.84 3.02 -73.57
CA SER A 103 -11.71 3.46 -74.67
C SER A 103 -13.00 2.61 -74.79
N GLU A 104 -13.90 3.07 -75.66
CA GLU A 104 -14.93 2.33 -76.43
C GLU A 104 -16.03 1.46 -75.76
N THR A 105 -17.23 1.62 -76.32
CA THR A 105 -18.45 0.81 -76.15
C THR A 105 -18.45 -0.36 -77.16
N PRO A 106 -19.27 -1.44 -77.02
CA PRO A 106 -20.72 -1.32 -77.24
C PRO A 106 -21.65 -2.31 -76.49
N THR A 107 -22.96 -2.11 -76.68
CA THR A 107 -24.11 -3.06 -76.75
C THR A 107 -23.94 -4.53 -76.34
N SER A 108 -24.92 -5.25 -75.76
CA SER A 108 -26.28 -4.98 -75.24
C SER A 108 -26.67 -6.22 -74.38
N THR A 109 -27.78 -6.30 -73.63
CA THR A 109 -29.10 -6.74 -74.14
C THR A 109 -29.97 -7.17 -72.93
N THR A 110 -31.16 -6.60 -72.80
CA THR A 110 -32.45 -7.21 -72.36
C THR A 110 -32.51 -8.15 -71.13
N SER A 111 -33.46 -8.03 -70.17
CA SER A 111 -34.44 -6.98 -69.82
C SER A 111 -35.27 -7.41 -68.58
N ASN A 112 -35.85 -6.45 -67.85
CA ASN A 112 -37.20 -6.52 -67.22
C ASN A 112 -37.44 -7.54 -66.05
N THR A 113 -38.35 -7.33 -65.09
CA THR A 113 -39.10 -6.11 -64.68
C THR A 113 -39.66 -6.25 -63.25
N LEU A 114 -39.67 -5.12 -62.52
CA LEU A 114 -40.54 -4.66 -61.40
C LEU A 114 -41.52 -5.68 -60.75
N ALA A 115 -41.44 -5.89 -59.43
CA ALA A 115 -42.28 -5.25 -58.38
C ALA A 115 -43.64 -5.99 -58.14
N SER A 116 -44.49 -5.71 -57.15
CA SER A 116 -44.55 -4.72 -56.05
C SER A 116 -45.27 -5.40 -54.84
N ASP A 117 -44.81 -5.27 -53.59
CA ASP A 117 -45.26 -4.28 -52.57
C ASP A 117 -46.47 -4.72 -51.69
N GLY A 118 -46.57 -4.16 -50.48
CA GLY A 118 -47.75 -4.19 -49.60
C GLY A 118 -47.90 -5.39 -48.62
N GLY A 119 -48.51 -5.13 -47.45
CA GLY A 119 -49.19 -6.17 -46.64
C GLY A 119 -48.78 -6.31 -45.16
N GLU A 120 -49.25 -5.39 -44.32
CA GLU A 120 -49.10 -5.38 -42.86
C GLU A 120 -49.74 -6.58 -42.11
N THR A 121 -49.29 -6.84 -40.87
CA THR A 121 -50.03 -7.42 -39.69
C THR A 121 -51.05 -8.57 -39.89
N SER A 122 -51.11 -9.62 -39.05
CA SER A 122 -51.33 -9.50 -37.60
C SER A 122 -51.28 -10.84 -36.82
N THR A 123 -51.49 -10.73 -35.51
CA THR A 123 -51.65 -11.73 -34.43
C THR A 123 -52.28 -13.11 -34.71
N ALA A 124 -51.75 -14.14 -34.06
CA ALA A 124 -52.53 -15.25 -33.48
C ALA A 124 -51.78 -15.91 -32.29
N GLN A 125 -52.48 -16.47 -31.31
CA GLN A 125 -51.92 -17.20 -30.16
C GLN A 125 -52.43 -18.65 -30.07
N VAL A 126 -51.53 -19.63 -29.89
CA VAL A 126 -51.78 -20.94 -29.26
C VAL A 126 -50.43 -21.34 -28.61
N SER A 127 -50.22 -21.41 -27.29
CA SER A 127 -50.93 -22.06 -26.16
C SER A 127 -50.59 -23.56 -25.95
N LEU A 128 -49.63 -23.82 -25.03
CA LEU A 128 -49.48 -25.03 -24.17
C LEU A 128 -49.33 -26.41 -24.88
N ARG A 129 -48.60 -27.43 -24.39
CA ARG A 129 -48.55 -28.00 -23.03
C ARG A 129 -47.51 -29.16 -22.98
N GLY A 130 -46.96 -29.48 -21.79
CA GLY A 130 -46.15 -30.71 -21.56
C GLY A 130 -44.66 -30.54 -21.91
N SER A 131 -43.65 -30.77 -21.05
CA SER A 131 -43.49 -31.47 -19.75
C SER A 131 -43.22 -32.98 -19.83
N SER A 132 -41.93 -33.35 -19.79
CA SER A 132 -41.41 -34.66 -19.32
C SER A 132 -40.16 -34.44 -18.45
N LYS A 133 -39.67 -35.48 -17.76
CA LYS A 133 -38.74 -35.40 -16.61
C LYS A 133 -37.82 -36.64 -16.56
N LEU A 134 -36.83 -36.66 -15.66
CA LEU A 134 -35.83 -37.74 -15.41
C LEU A 134 -34.78 -37.88 -16.54
N SER A 135 -33.54 -38.37 -16.34
CA SER A 135 -32.79 -38.90 -15.16
C SER A 135 -31.27 -38.61 -15.39
N SER A 136 -30.48 -38.13 -14.41
CA SER A 136 -29.64 -38.84 -13.41
C SER A 136 -28.15 -39.06 -13.80
N GLU A 137 -27.30 -39.16 -12.76
CA GLU A 137 -25.90 -39.67 -12.70
C GLU A 137 -24.69 -38.97 -13.37
N THR A 138 -23.86 -38.37 -12.49
CA THR A 138 -22.44 -38.68 -12.21
C THR A 138 -21.52 -39.27 -13.30
N ALA A 139 -20.50 -38.49 -13.72
CA ALA A 139 -19.14 -38.97 -14.04
C ALA A 139 -18.14 -37.79 -14.13
N GLU A 140 -16.83 -38.07 -14.09
CA GLU A 140 -15.75 -37.07 -14.14
C GLU A 140 -15.09 -36.93 -15.54
N VAL A 141 -14.64 -35.71 -15.88
CA VAL A 141 -13.40 -35.44 -16.70
C VAL A 141 -13.46 -35.86 -18.20
N PRO A 142 -12.70 -35.28 -19.17
CA PRO A 142 -11.51 -34.41 -19.05
C PRO A 142 -11.53 -33.05 -19.77
N SER A 143 -10.49 -32.27 -19.46
CA SER A 143 -10.02 -31.10 -20.22
C SER A 143 -9.33 -31.49 -21.55
N PRO A 144 -9.47 -30.71 -22.63
CA PRO A 144 -8.63 -30.81 -23.82
C PRO A 144 -7.54 -29.70 -23.94
N TYR A 145 -6.45 -30.03 -24.65
CA TYR A 145 -5.37 -29.15 -25.14
C TYR A 145 -4.26 -28.69 -24.17
N SER A 146 -3.37 -29.64 -23.85
CA SER A 146 -1.93 -29.36 -23.77
C SER A 146 -1.31 -29.32 -25.18
N ILE A 147 -0.37 -28.40 -25.44
CA ILE A 147 0.59 -28.51 -26.55
C ILE A 147 2.00 -28.28 -26.00
N HIS A 148 2.89 -29.25 -26.21
CA HIS A 148 4.31 -29.12 -25.87
C HIS A 148 5.08 -28.41 -27.00
N GLN A 149 5.97 -27.49 -26.65
CA GLN A 149 7.20 -27.29 -27.42
C GLN A 149 8.42 -27.16 -26.49
N LYS A 150 9.52 -27.82 -26.90
CA LYS A 150 10.77 -27.97 -26.15
C LYS A 150 11.92 -27.88 -27.13
N ARG A 151 12.76 -26.85 -27.04
CA ARG A 151 14.09 -26.83 -27.68
C ARG A 151 15.15 -26.30 -26.70
N LYS A 152 16.31 -26.95 -26.71
CA LYS A 152 17.53 -26.52 -26.01
C LYS A 152 18.30 -25.55 -26.91
N SER A 153 19.06 -24.66 -26.29
CA SER A 153 20.41 -24.32 -26.74
C SER A 153 21.26 -23.89 -25.54
N VAL A 154 22.49 -24.37 -25.48
CA VAL A 154 23.53 -24.05 -24.48
C VAL A 154 24.74 -23.54 -25.28
N VAL A 155 25.51 -22.57 -24.78
CA VAL A 155 27.00 -22.50 -24.87
C VAL A 155 27.58 -21.12 -24.44
N LYS A 156 28.65 -21.18 -23.62
CA LYS A 156 29.76 -20.23 -23.37
C LYS A 156 29.55 -18.78 -22.86
N GLU A 157 30.02 -18.59 -21.63
CA GLU A 157 30.93 -17.50 -21.17
C GLU A 157 32.35 -17.71 -21.82
N LYS A 158 33.35 -16.81 -21.91
CA LYS A 158 33.80 -15.60 -21.15
C LYS A 158 34.54 -14.58 -22.05
N THR A 159 34.90 -13.43 -21.44
CA THR A 159 36.11 -12.59 -21.69
C THR A 159 36.02 -11.44 -22.69
N GLY A 160 36.49 -10.24 -22.29
CA GLY A 160 36.75 -9.09 -23.18
C GLY A 160 37.08 -7.80 -22.42
N MET A 161 38.33 -7.29 -22.49
CA MET A 161 38.84 -6.16 -21.70
C MET A 161 39.61 -5.13 -22.56
N LYS A 162 39.23 -3.84 -22.51
CA LYS A 162 40.03 -2.60 -22.79
C LYS A 162 39.09 -1.37 -22.67
N LYS A 163 39.39 -0.29 -21.92
CA LYS A 163 40.47 0.73 -21.94
C LYS A 163 40.25 1.89 -22.93
N THR A 164 40.06 3.10 -22.41
CA THR A 164 40.34 4.44 -23.01
C THR A 164 40.06 5.51 -21.93
N LYS A 165 40.68 6.70 -21.88
CA LYS A 165 42.10 7.08 -22.05
C LYS A 165 42.36 8.37 -21.20
N LYS A 166 43.62 8.61 -20.81
CA LYS A 166 44.12 9.70 -19.94
C LYS A 166 44.21 11.08 -20.63
N SER A 167 43.84 12.13 -19.90
CA SER A 167 44.48 13.47 -19.84
C SER A 167 44.05 14.13 -18.50
N GLU A 168 44.89 14.36 -17.48
CA GLU A 168 46.15 15.15 -17.39
C GLU A 168 45.87 16.65 -17.21
N GLY A 169 46.32 17.22 -16.08
CA GLY A 169 46.18 18.64 -15.67
C GLY A 169 47.48 19.43 -15.90
N PRO A 170 47.92 20.37 -15.01
CA PRO A 170 47.45 20.71 -13.64
C PRO A 170 47.23 22.24 -13.41
N ASP A 171 46.96 22.68 -12.16
CA ASP A 171 47.80 23.65 -11.39
C ASP A 171 47.08 24.32 -10.18
N HIS A 172 47.87 24.85 -9.23
CA HIS A 172 47.49 25.36 -7.89
C HIS A 172 48.48 26.43 -7.37
N PRO A 173 48.21 27.19 -6.28
CA PRO A 173 46.94 27.47 -5.60
C PRO A 173 46.57 28.97 -5.76
N PRO A 174 46.90 30.00 -4.93
CA PRO A 174 47.16 30.14 -3.47
C PRO A 174 46.07 30.95 -2.72
N CYS A 175 46.22 31.13 -1.39
CA CYS A 175 45.52 32.14 -0.56
C CYS A 175 46.54 32.94 0.28
N PRO A 176 46.24 34.21 0.64
CA PRO A 176 45.87 34.57 2.04
C PRO A 176 44.75 35.67 2.05
N GLY A 177 44.27 36.24 3.17
CA GLY A 177 44.61 36.15 4.60
C GLY A 177 43.57 36.89 5.48
N GLU A 178 43.82 36.99 6.80
CA GLU A 178 42.84 37.38 7.84
C GLU A 178 42.42 38.87 7.89
N GLY A 179 41.29 39.16 8.56
CA GLY A 179 40.85 40.52 8.90
C GLY A 179 39.69 40.56 9.91
N ILE A 180 39.78 41.41 10.95
CA ILE A 180 38.86 41.45 12.11
C ILE A 180 38.01 42.73 12.13
N ALA A 181 36.68 42.63 12.28
CA ALA A 181 35.86 43.73 12.80
C ALA A 181 34.54 43.26 13.47
N LYS A 182 34.27 43.84 14.65
CA LYS A 182 33.16 43.56 15.57
C LYS A 182 32.08 44.64 15.45
N CYS A 183 30.79 44.30 15.46
CA CYS A 183 29.71 45.19 15.93
C CYS A 183 28.44 44.42 16.36
N GLN A 184 27.61 45.05 17.19
CA GLN A 184 26.39 44.50 17.82
C GLN A 184 25.11 45.21 17.29
N PRO A 185 23.90 44.67 17.54
CA PRO A 185 22.68 45.12 16.86
C PRO A 185 21.91 46.25 17.57
N PRO A 186 21.07 47.01 16.84
CA PRO A 186 19.95 47.77 17.42
C PRO A 186 18.73 46.86 17.65
N SER A 187 17.75 47.33 18.43
CA SER A 187 16.65 46.50 18.95
C SER A 187 15.29 47.23 18.99
N PHE A 188 14.22 46.46 19.19
CA PHE A 188 12.86 46.85 19.60
C PHE A 188 12.10 47.92 18.77
N THR A 189 11.18 47.42 17.92
CA THR A 189 9.70 47.68 17.88
C THR A 189 9.11 49.10 18.00
N PRO A 190 7.86 49.33 17.51
CA PRO A 190 7.11 48.66 16.44
C PRO A 190 6.59 49.66 15.38
N SER A 191 5.96 49.18 14.30
CA SER A 191 5.17 50.04 13.41
C SER A 191 4.02 49.27 12.77
N ASN A 192 2.79 49.59 13.20
CA ASN A 192 1.58 49.13 12.54
C ASN A 192 1.38 49.90 11.24
N THR A 193 1.39 49.22 10.09
CA THR A 193 0.62 49.68 8.92
C THR A 193 0.09 48.48 8.15
N SER A 194 -1.20 48.51 7.83
CA SER A 194 -1.90 47.40 7.19
C SER A 194 -1.61 47.33 5.69
N LEU A 195 -0.97 46.26 5.24
CA LEU A 195 -0.96 45.87 3.82
C LEU A 195 -1.53 44.46 3.66
N THR A 196 -2.84 44.40 3.45
CA THR A 196 -3.57 43.20 3.02
C THR A 196 -3.07 42.76 1.64
N LYS A 197 -2.13 41.82 1.60
CA LYS A 197 -1.80 41.09 0.37
C LYS A 197 -2.09 39.62 0.60
N ASN A 198 -3.19 39.15 0.01
CA ASN A 198 -3.60 37.74 0.02
C ASN A 198 -2.59 36.89 -0.74
N GLN A 199 -1.47 36.55 -0.08
CA GLN A 199 -0.67 35.40 -0.48
C GLN A 199 -1.50 34.16 -0.19
N LYS A 200 -2.26 33.74 -1.22
CA LYS A 200 -2.93 32.45 -1.27
C LYS A 200 -1.85 31.37 -1.24
N ALA A 201 -1.44 31.00 -0.03
CA ALA A 201 -0.45 29.96 0.21
C ALA A 201 -0.84 28.75 -0.62
N GLN A 202 0.10 28.28 -1.44
CA GLN A 202 -0.11 27.12 -2.30
C GLN A 202 -0.09 25.88 -1.40
N ILE A 203 -1.24 25.60 -0.78
CA ILE A 203 -1.47 24.38 -0.01
C ILE A 203 -1.27 23.23 -0.97
N GLN A 204 -0.07 22.65 -0.91
CA GLN A 204 0.31 21.43 -1.61
C GLN A 204 -0.73 20.37 -1.23
N LYS A 205 -1.40 19.79 -2.23
CA LYS A 205 -2.57 18.92 -2.04
C LYS A 205 -2.18 17.53 -1.54
N GLN A 206 -1.48 17.47 -0.41
CA GLN A 206 -1.32 16.25 0.36
C GLN A 206 -2.70 15.64 0.59
N SER A 207 -2.84 14.35 0.27
CA SER A 207 -4.13 13.66 0.22
C SER A 207 -4.71 13.43 1.62
N ILE A 208 -5.43 14.42 2.15
CA ILE A 208 -6.11 14.33 3.44
C ILE A 208 -7.05 13.10 3.41
N SER A 209 -6.76 12.11 4.25
CA SER A 209 -7.55 10.87 4.33
C SER A 209 -9.02 11.19 4.60
N ARG A 210 -9.95 10.58 3.83
CA ARG A 210 -11.41 10.84 3.90
C ARG A 210 -11.94 10.63 5.33
N GLY A 211 -12.17 11.72 6.06
CA GLY A 211 -12.61 11.72 7.46
C GLY A 211 -11.52 12.03 8.50
N ALA A 212 -10.32 12.45 8.09
CA ALA A 212 -9.32 13.03 9.00
C ALA A 212 -9.72 14.44 9.42
N VAL A 213 -9.55 14.77 10.70
CA VAL A 213 -9.88 16.08 11.28
C VAL A 213 -8.59 16.85 11.53
N LEU A 214 -8.47 18.07 11.02
CA LEU A 214 -7.36 18.96 11.36
C LEU A 214 -7.48 19.40 12.83
N GLN A 215 -6.37 19.39 13.56
CA GLN A 215 -6.25 19.88 14.93
C GLN A 215 -5.22 21.00 14.92
N THR A 216 -5.70 22.25 14.99
CA THR A 216 -4.88 23.46 15.08
C THR A 216 -4.18 23.57 16.43
N ASP A 217 -4.89 23.17 17.48
CA ASP A 217 -4.55 23.55 18.85
C ASP A 217 -3.33 22.76 19.37
N PRO A 218 -2.44 23.42 20.15
CA PRO A 218 -1.21 22.81 20.62
C PRO A 218 -1.47 21.78 21.72
N MET A 219 -1.06 20.53 21.47
CA MET A 219 -1.11 19.44 22.45
C MET A 219 0.31 19.08 22.89
N THR A 220 0.58 19.11 24.20
CA THR A 220 1.84 18.63 24.77
C THR A 220 1.77 17.13 25.00
N VAL A 221 2.78 16.39 24.52
CA VAL A 221 2.87 14.92 24.62
C VAL A 221 4.29 14.47 24.96
N MET A 222 4.42 13.38 25.71
CA MET A 222 5.68 12.68 25.92
C MET A 222 5.82 11.54 24.90
N VAL A 223 6.99 11.39 24.30
CA VAL A 223 7.27 10.36 23.30
C VAL A 223 7.65 9.05 24.00
N LEU A 224 6.88 7.98 23.76
CA LEU A 224 7.09 6.66 24.38
C LEU A 224 7.99 5.77 23.53
N ASN A 225 7.84 5.81 22.20
CA ASN A 225 8.69 5.11 21.25
C ASN A 225 8.60 5.75 19.84
N ALA A 226 9.60 5.49 19.01
CA ALA A 226 9.57 5.80 17.58
C ALA A 226 10.37 4.74 16.79
N THR A 227 9.91 4.37 15.60
CA THR A 227 10.67 3.57 14.65
C THR A 227 11.80 4.38 14.05
N ASP A 228 12.74 3.69 13.44
CA ASP A 228 13.66 4.27 12.47
C ASP A 228 12.88 4.75 11.22
N PRO A 229 13.37 5.74 10.46
CA PRO A 229 12.77 6.12 9.19
C PRO A 229 12.73 4.95 8.19
N PHE A 230 11.64 4.85 7.43
CA PHE A 230 11.47 3.88 6.36
C PHE A 230 10.76 4.50 5.16
N GLU A 231 11.06 3.98 3.98
CA GLU A 231 10.43 4.40 2.72
C GLU A 231 9.01 3.84 2.57
N TYR A 232 8.07 4.70 2.18
CA TYR A 232 6.71 4.34 1.75
C TYR A 232 6.41 4.92 0.37
N GLU A 233 5.41 4.36 -0.33
CA GLU A 233 4.87 4.94 -1.55
C GLU A 233 3.71 5.87 -1.15
N SER A 234 3.77 7.13 -1.57
CA SER A 234 2.69 8.09 -1.32
C SER A 234 1.58 8.00 -2.36
N SER A 235 0.43 8.63 -2.10
CA SER A 235 -0.70 8.71 -3.04
C SER A 235 -0.39 9.41 -4.37
N GLU A 236 0.73 10.15 -4.42
CA GLU A 236 1.27 10.81 -5.61
C GLU A 236 2.22 9.86 -6.40
N HIS A 237 2.32 8.59 -6.00
CA HIS A 237 3.30 7.57 -6.44
C HIS A 237 4.77 7.96 -6.22
N GLU A 238 5.03 9.01 -5.45
CA GLU A 238 6.37 9.40 -5.03
C GLU A 238 6.83 8.54 -3.84
N MET A 239 8.03 7.98 -3.94
CA MET A 239 8.70 7.27 -2.85
C MET A 239 9.20 8.29 -1.81
N LYS A 240 8.52 8.34 -0.66
CA LYS A 240 8.80 9.27 0.44
C LYS A 240 9.25 8.49 1.67
N ASN A 241 9.82 9.15 2.67
CA ASN A 241 10.19 8.51 3.94
C ASN A 241 9.27 8.97 5.07
N MET A 242 9.00 8.07 6.01
CA MET A 242 8.25 8.38 7.24
C MET A 242 8.79 7.57 8.42
N PHE A 243 8.31 7.83 9.64
CA PHE A 243 8.44 6.88 10.74
C PHE A 243 7.14 6.79 11.54
N HIS A 244 6.95 5.69 12.27
CA HIS A 244 5.88 5.57 13.26
C HIS A 244 6.39 5.99 14.63
N ALA A 245 5.54 6.63 15.44
CA ALA A 245 5.80 6.87 16.85
C ALA A 245 4.59 6.52 17.71
N THR A 246 4.81 6.39 19.01
CA THR A 246 3.75 6.35 20.02
C THR A 246 4.04 7.44 21.04
N VAL A 247 3.05 8.29 21.30
CA VAL A 247 3.13 9.43 22.23
C VAL A 247 1.99 9.37 23.24
N ALA A 248 2.11 10.06 24.36
CA ALA A 248 1.07 10.09 25.38
C ALA A 248 0.91 11.47 26.05
N THR A 249 -0.34 11.78 26.41
CA THR A 249 -0.72 12.84 27.35
C THR A 249 -0.83 12.24 28.76
N VAL A 250 -1.27 13.02 29.75
CA VAL A 250 -1.50 12.53 31.12
C VAL A 250 -2.62 11.48 31.25
N ASP A 251 -3.52 11.39 30.26
CA ASP A 251 -4.74 10.59 30.29
C ASP A 251 -4.80 9.47 29.23
N GLN A 252 -4.22 9.69 28.04
CA GLN A 252 -4.33 8.79 26.89
C GLN A 252 -3.03 8.70 26.07
N TYR A 253 -2.98 7.76 25.13
CA TYR A 253 -1.87 7.59 24.20
C TYR A 253 -2.37 7.58 22.75
N PHE A 254 -1.48 7.91 21.82
CA PHE A 254 -1.75 7.89 20.39
C PHE A 254 -0.60 7.20 19.64
N HIS A 255 -0.95 6.44 18.61
CA HIS A 255 0.01 6.14 17.54
C HIS A 255 0.07 7.31 16.56
N VAL A 256 1.25 7.54 15.98
CA VAL A 256 1.56 8.71 15.18
C VAL A 256 2.28 8.28 13.90
N LYS A 257 1.81 8.76 12.74
CA LYS A 257 2.59 8.75 11.49
C LYS A 257 3.33 10.09 11.38
N VAL A 258 4.65 10.06 11.25
CA VAL A 258 5.46 11.27 11.05
C VAL A 258 6.08 11.24 9.67
N PHE A 259 5.54 12.07 8.77
CA PHE A 259 5.96 12.17 7.37
C PHE A 259 7.17 13.09 7.17
N ASN A 260 7.42 14.02 8.10
CA ASN A 260 8.62 14.85 8.09
C ASN A 260 9.75 14.17 8.89
N VAL A 261 10.61 13.43 8.20
CA VAL A 261 11.72 12.67 8.83
C VAL A 261 12.74 13.55 9.56
N ASN A 262 12.84 14.84 9.23
CA ASN A 262 13.74 15.78 9.92
C ASN A 262 13.34 15.97 11.40
N LEU A 263 12.10 15.63 11.77
CA LEU A 263 11.64 15.64 13.16
C LEU A 263 12.17 14.47 14.00
N LYS A 264 12.88 13.49 13.40
CA LYS A 264 13.30 12.25 14.09
C LYS A 264 14.11 12.49 15.37
N GLY A 265 14.91 13.55 15.44
CA GLY A 265 15.64 13.93 16.67
C GLY A 265 14.73 14.33 17.85
N LYS A 266 13.58 14.96 17.56
CA LYS A 266 12.56 15.32 18.55
C LYS A 266 11.74 14.11 19.02
N PHE A 267 11.56 13.11 18.16
CA PHE A 267 10.87 11.85 18.47
C PHE A 267 11.82 10.81 19.11
N THR A 268 12.46 11.23 20.20
CA THR A 268 13.31 10.45 21.10
C THR A 268 12.51 10.06 22.35
N LYS A 269 12.77 8.88 22.93
CA LYS A 269 12.03 8.37 24.10
C LYS A 269 12.18 9.31 25.30
N GLU A 270 11.10 9.48 26.06
CA GLU A 270 10.96 10.41 27.21
C GLU A 270 11.06 11.91 26.87
N ASN A 271 11.32 12.30 25.61
CA ASN A 271 11.25 13.71 25.22
C ASN A 271 9.80 14.21 25.28
N VAL A 272 9.61 15.45 25.73
CA VAL A 272 8.31 16.13 25.80
C VAL A 272 8.24 17.18 24.70
N ILE A 273 7.25 17.05 23.83
CA ILE A 273 7.09 17.88 22.63
C ILE A 273 5.68 18.47 22.58
N ARG A 274 5.55 19.66 22.02
CA ARG A 274 4.26 20.31 21.75
C ARG A 274 3.97 20.24 20.25
N ILE A 275 2.88 19.58 19.89
CA ILE A 275 2.46 19.34 18.50
C ILE A 275 1.20 20.16 18.16
N SER A 276 1.15 20.75 16.97
CA SER A 276 0.03 21.57 16.48
C SER A 276 -0.09 21.47 14.96
N ASN A 277 -1.25 21.83 14.38
CA ASN A 277 -1.56 21.67 12.96
C ASN A 277 -1.37 20.23 12.45
N TYR A 278 -1.76 19.24 13.26
CA TYR A 278 -1.71 17.81 12.92
C TYR A 278 -3.10 17.29 12.53
N PHE A 279 -3.16 16.21 11.77
CA PHE A 279 -4.43 15.54 11.46
C PHE A 279 -4.70 14.41 12.45
N LYS A 280 -5.97 14.18 12.80
CA LYS A 280 -6.41 13.04 13.62
C LYS A 280 -7.38 12.17 12.81
N PHE A 281 -7.04 10.90 12.61
CA PHE A 281 -7.84 9.94 11.85
C PHE A 281 -7.91 8.58 12.56
N LYS A 282 -9.12 8.12 12.89
CA LYS A 282 -9.37 6.86 13.64
C LYS A 282 -8.48 6.68 14.89
N GLY A 283 -8.22 7.76 15.62
CA GLY A 283 -7.39 7.77 16.83
C GLY A 283 -5.87 7.85 16.60
N ILE A 284 -5.40 7.77 15.35
CA ILE A 284 -3.99 7.98 14.96
C ILE A 284 -3.78 9.47 14.64
N LEU A 285 -2.60 9.99 14.97
CA LEU A 285 -2.18 11.35 14.59
C LEU A 285 -1.27 11.29 13.36
N ASP A 286 -1.51 12.15 12.39
CA ASP A 286 -0.73 12.27 11.16
C ASP A 286 -0.04 13.64 11.15
N ILE A 287 1.29 13.64 11.27
CA ILE A 287 2.16 14.82 11.37
C ILE A 287 2.89 14.99 10.03
N ASN A 288 2.59 16.07 9.34
CA ASN A 288 3.11 16.39 8.02
C ASN A 288 4.04 17.62 8.03
N GLU A 289 4.32 18.18 6.86
CA GLU A 289 5.19 19.36 6.69
C GLU A 289 4.55 20.66 7.17
N ALA A 290 3.22 20.73 7.24
CA ALA A 290 2.47 21.86 7.80
C ALA A 290 2.26 21.77 9.32
N SER A 291 2.48 20.59 9.91
CA SER A 291 2.44 20.37 11.36
C SER A 291 3.66 21.00 12.04
N SER A 292 3.42 21.74 13.11
CA SER A 292 4.48 22.30 13.95
C SER A 292 4.76 21.38 15.13
N VAL A 293 6.04 21.02 15.31
CA VAL A 293 6.54 20.21 16.42
C VAL A 293 7.73 20.91 17.07
N VAL A 294 7.54 21.38 18.30
CA VAL A 294 8.57 22.02 19.12
C VAL A 294 8.84 21.20 20.38
N GLU A 295 10.03 21.34 20.96
CA GLU A 295 10.31 20.79 22.29
C GLU A 295 9.59 21.63 23.35
N ALA A 296 9.13 20.98 24.42
CA ALA A 296 8.47 21.67 25.52
C ALA A 296 9.48 22.40 26.40
N GLY A 297 9.10 23.57 26.92
CA GLY A 297 9.91 24.29 27.89
C GLY A 297 10.06 23.53 29.22
N PRO A 298 11.02 23.88 30.09
CA PRO A 298 11.20 23.24 31.40
C PRO A 298 9.94 23.29 32.29
N ASP A 299 9.13 24.32 32.09
CA ASP A 299 7.81 24.62 32.67
C ASP A 299 6.66 23.76 32.10
N GLN A 300 6.83 23.19 30.90
CA GLN A 300 5.79 22.47 30.15
C GLN A 300 5.97 20.95 30.18
N LYS A 301 6.72 20.43 31.16
CA LYS A 301 6.85 18.98 31.38
C LYS A 301 5.52 18.38 31.84
N ILE A 302 5.20 17.19 31.34
CA ILE A 302 4.06 16.39 31.79
C ILE A 302 4.56 15.07 32.38
N GLU A 303 3.93 14.61 33.47
CA GLU A 303 4.15 13.26 33.98
C GLU A 303 3.06 12.34 33.42
N VAL A 304 3.45 11.37 32.59
CA VAL A 304 2.51 10.39 32.02
C VAL A 304 2.37 9.21 32.97
N PRO A 305 1.16 8.93 33.52
CA PRO A 305 0.99 7.85 34.47
C PRO A 305 1.37 6.48 33.89
N ASN A 306 2.06 5.66 34.69
CA ASN A 306 2.48 4.30 34.31
C ASN A 306 1.35 3.42 33.74
N LYS A 307 0.09 3.68 34.11
CA LYS A 307 -1.11 3.02 33.54
C LYS A 307 -1.30 3.31 32.05
N VAL A 308 -1.02 4.54 31.60
CA VAL A 308 -1.08 4.95 30.19
C VAL A 308 0.09 4.33 29.41
N ILE A 309 1.31 4.38 29.97
CA ILE A 309 2.51 3.78 29.35
C ILE A 309 2.35 2.27 29.17
N ARG A 310 1.78 1.57 30.16
CA ARG A 310 1.49 0.12 30.06
C ARG A 310 0.46 -0.17 28.96
N LYS A 311 -0.64 0.59 28.88
CA LYS A 311 -1.63 0.47 27.78
C LYS A 311 -0.99 0.69 26.41
N ALA A 312 -0.17 1.73 26.25
CA ALA A 312 0.48 2.09 24.99
C ALA A 312 1.47 1.03 24.47
N ASN A 313 1.92 0.11 25.32
CA ASN A 313 2.79 -1.01 24.97
C ASN A 313 2.05 -2.37 24.96
N GLN A 314 0.77 -2.40 25.30
CA GLN A 314 -0.04 -3.61 25.27
C GLN A 314 -0.38 -3.96 23.81
N THR A 315 -0.29 -5.25 23.47
CA THR A 315 -0.75 -5.77 22.18
C THR A 315 -2.23 -6.16 22.30
N PRO A 316 -3.11 -5.75 21.37
CA PRO A 316 -4.51 -6.16 21.38
C PRO A 316 -4.62 -7.68 21.15
N LYS A 317 -5.55 -8.33 21.85
CA LYS A 317 -5.81 -9.76 21.70
C LYS A 317 -6.43 -10.04 20.32
N ILE A 318 -6.04 -11.13 19.68
CA ILE A 318 -6.54 -11.53 18.37
C ILE A 318 -8.06 -11.73 18.40
N SER A 319 -8.61 -12.34 19.46
CA SER A 319 -10.06 -12.45 19.66
C SER A 319 -10.81 -11.11 19.76
N ASP A 320 -10.14 -10.00 20.08
CA ASP A 320 -10.74 -8.66 20.06
C ASP A 320 -10.61 -8.02 18.66
N ILE A 321 -9.48 -8.23 17.97
CA ILE A 321 -9.32 -7.87 16.55
C ILE A 321 -10.37 -8.57 15.66
N HIS A 322 -10.79 -9.79 16.00
CA HIS A 322 -11.90 -10.50 15.32
C HIS A 322 -13.27 -9.82 15.50
N LYS A 323 -13.45 -8.95 16.50
CA LYS A 323 -14.69 -8.21 16.79
C LYS A 323 -14.66 -6.77 16.26
N ASP A 324 -13.47 -6.27 15.90
CA ASP A 324 -13.27 -4.89 15.43
C ASP A 324 -13.95 -4.63 14.07
N VAL A 325 -14.32 -3.38 13.84
CA VAL A 325 -14.93 -2.96 12.57
C VAL A 325 -13.92 -2.96 11.42
N ALA A 326 -14.38 -3.33 10.22
CA ALA A 326 -13.57 -3.30 9.02
C ALA A 326 -12.96 -1.89 8.77
N GLY A 327 -11.68 -1.86 8.43
CA GLY A 327 -10.90 -0.64 8.27
C GLY A 327 -10.32 -0.07 9.56
N THR A 328 -10.45 -0.73 10.72
CA THR A 328 -9.63 -0.46 11.92
C THR A 328 -8.14 -0.69 11.61
N LEU A 329 -7.27 0.06 12.29
CA LEU A 329 -5.81 0.03 12.09
C LEU A 329 -5.13 -0.54 13.34
N VAL A 330 -4.48 -1.68 13.17
CA VAL A 330 -3.88 -2.50 14.22
C VAL A 330 -2.37 -2.25 14.33
N TYR A 331 -1.91 -2.14 15.56
CA TYR A 331 -0.51 -2.11 15.98
C TYR A 331 -0.33 -3.19 17.07
N GLY A 332 0.83 -3.86 17.13
CA GLY A 332 1.05 -4.90 18.15
C GLY A 332 2.29 -5.74 17.90
N LEU A 333 2.67 -6.58 18.88
CA LEU A 333 3.79 -7.52 18.82
C LEU A 333 3.28 -8.95 18.97
N PHE A 334 3.14 -9.66 17.86
CA PHE A 334 2.53 -10.99 17.80
C PHE A 334 3.56 -12.07 17.50
N VAL A 335 3.28 -13.33 17.87
CA VAL A 335 4.12 -14.47 17.49
C VAL A 335 3.68 -14.99 16.12
N LEU A 336 4.64 -15.18 15.21
CA LEU A 336 4.42 -15.86 13.93
C LEU A 336 4.18 -17.35 14.18
N HIS A 337 2.97 -17.82 13.94
CA HIS A 337 2.64 -19.25 14.01
C HIS A 337 3.09 -19.98 12.74
N LYS A 338 2.82 -19.39 11.57
CA LYS A 338 3.01 -20.06 10.27
C LYS A 338 3.25 -19.06 9.14
N LYS A 339 4.14 -19.40 8.19
CA LYS A 339 4.43 -18.57 7.01
C LYS A 339 4.10 -19.33 5.72
N LYS A 340 3.26 -18.75 4.86
CA LYS A 340 2.94 -19.27 3.52
C LYS A 340 3.22 -18.24 2.44
N VAL A 341 4.22 -18.49 1.60
CA VAL A 341 4.55 -17.65 0.45
C VAL A 341 3.72 -18.09 -0.76
N ASN A 342 3.00 -17.16 -1.39
CA ASN A 342 2.21 -17.36 -2.61
C ASN A 342 2.81 -16.51 -3.75
N PRO A 343 2.48 -16.73 -5.04
CA PRO A 343 3.10 -16.02 -6.16
C PRO A 343 2.93 -14.49 -6.22
N LYS A 344 2.09 -13.88 -5.37
CA LYS A 344 1.84 -12.42 -5.32
C LYS A 344 1.90 -11.80 -3.91
N ASN A 345 1.88 -12.62 -2.86
CA ASN A 345 1.81 -12.16 -1.48
C ASN A 345 2.39 -13.22 -0.52
N THR A 346 2.57 -12.86 0.75
CA THR A 346 2.88 -13.83 1.81
C THR A 346 1.82 -13.71 2.90
N ILE A 347 1.31 -14.86 3.33
CA ILE A 347 0.42 -14.96 4.49
C ILE A 347 1.30 -15.30 5.70
N TYR A 348 1.23 -14.45 6.72
CA TYR A 348 1.82 -14.66 8.03
C TYR A 348 0.66 -14.91 9.00
N GLU A 349 0.46 -16.17 9.39
CA GLU A 349 -0.51 -16.52 10.42
C GLU A 349 0.09 -16.17 11.78
N ILE A 350 -0.47 -15.18 12.46
CA ILE A 350 -0.06 -14.79 13.82
C ILE A 350 -1.00 -15.40 14.85
N LYS A 351 -0.50 -15.66 16.07
CA LYS A 351 -1.24 -16.35 17.13
C LYS A 351 -0.94 -15.81 18.52
N ASP A 352 -1.95 -15.85 19.39
CA ASP A 352 -1.88 -15.59 20.83
C ASP A 352 -2.68 -16.64 21.62
N ASP A 353 -2.97 -16.36 22.89
CA ASP A 353 -3.74 -17.23 23.79
C ASP A 353 -5.25 -17.28 23.46
N THR A 354 -5.73 -16.41 22.56
CA THR A 354 -7.15 -16.24 22.23
C THR A 354 -7.52 -16.58 20.80
N GLY A 355 -6.54 -16.76 19.91
CA GLY A 355 -6.80 -17.22 18.55
C GLY A 355 -5.64 -16.97 17.58
N ASN A 356 -5.93 -17.12 16.30
CA ASN A 356 -5.06 -16.85 15.17
C ASN A 356 -5.73 -15.88 14.17
N ILE A 357 -4.92 -15.17 13.39
CA ILE A 357 -5.40 -14.33 12.28
C ILE A 357 -4.35 -14.26 11.16
N GLU A 358 -4.79 -14.22 9.90
CA GLU A 358 -3.91 -14.07 8.75
C GLU A 358 -3.49 -12.61 8.54
N VAL A 359 -2.18 -12.36 8.42
CA VAL A 359 -1.61 -11.09 7.95
C VAL A 359 -1.13 -11.24 6.51
N ILE A 360 -1.68 -10.45 5.58
CA ILE A 360 -1.30 -10.46 4.17
C ILE A 360 -0.25 -9.38 3.91
N GLY A 361 1.00 -9.83 3.69
CA GLY A 361 2.11 -8.99 3.27
C GLY A 361 2.26 -8.95 1.75
N ASN A 362 2.23 -7.74 1.18
CA ASN A 362 2.45 -7.44 -0.23
C ASN A 362 3.62 -6.43 -0.36
N GLY A 363 4.18 -6.26 -1.56
CA GLY A 363 5.22 -5.26 -1.82
C GLY A 363 6.45 -5.45 -0.91
N LYS A 364 6.84 -4.41 -0.15
CA LYS A 364 7.97 -4.47 0.81
C LYS A 364 7.75 -5.51 1.94
N TRP A 365 6.50 -5.96 2.15
CA TRP A 365 6.12 -6.98 3.13
C TRP A 365 5.96 -8.38 2.53
N TYR A 366 6.33 -8.59 1.27
CA TYR A 366 6.41 -9.90 0.64
C TYR A 366 7.65 -10.67 1.12
N ASN A 367 7.46 -11.93 1.53
CA ASN A 367 8.48 -12.92 1.87
C ASN A 367 9.63 -12.44 2.81
N ILE A 368 9.35 -11.50 3.73
CA ILE A 368 10.34 -11.00 4.70
C ILE A 368 11.02 -12.13 5.49
N ASN A 369 12.28 -11.91 5.91
CA ASN A 369 13.07 -12.88 6.68
C ASN A 369 12.51 -13.06 8.10
N CYS A 370 11.60 -14.02 8.24
CA CYS A 370 11.04 -14.48 9.50
C CYS A 370 10.67 -15.97 9.40
N GLU A 371 10.73 -16.64 10.55
CA GLU A 371 10.53 -18.08 10.77
C GLU A 371 9.48 -18.30 11.87
N GLU A 372 8.93 -19.51 11.96
CA GLU A 372 7.89 -19.83 12.96
C GLU A 372 8.44 -19.71 14.39
N GLY A 373 7.73 -18.97 15.24
CA GLY A 373 8.19 -18.55 16.57
C GLY A 373 8.85 -17.16 16.62
N ASP A 374 9.25 -16.56 15.49
CA ASP A 374 9.68 -15.16 15.46
C ASP A 374 8.53 -14.23 15.89
N LYS A 375 8.86 -13.07 16.45
CA LYS A 375 7.87 -12.04 16.79
C LYS A 375 7.80 -10.98 15.70
N LEU A 376 6.60 -10.72 15.19
CA LEU A 376 6.33 -9.65 14.23
C LEU A 376 5.73 -8.45 14.99
N ARG A 377 6.46 -7.33 15.05
CA ARG A 377 5.85 -6.06 15.46
C ARG A 377 5.21 -5.41 14.24
N LEU A 378 3.89 -5.41 14.21
CA LEU A 378 3.06 -4.79 13.17
C LEU A 378 2.76 -3.34 13.54
N PHE A 379 2.83 -2.45 12.56
CA PHE A 379 2.43 -1.05 12.67
C PHE A 379 1.46 -0.71 11.53
N CYS A 380 0.34 -0.07 11.87
CA CYS A 380 -0.65 0.44 10.90
C CYS A 380 -1.17 -0.61 9.89
N PHE A 381 -1.46 -1.83 10.33
CA PHE A 381 -2.09 -2.86 9.49
C PHE A 381 -3.61 -2.72 9.49
N GLN A 382 -4.27 -2.82 8.33
CA GLN A 382 -5.71 -2.61 8.23
C GLN A 382 -6.49 -3.93 8.33
N LEU A 383 -7.49 -3.97 9.20
CA LEU A 383 -8.45 -5.08 9.28
C LEU A 383 -9.40 -5.04 8.07
N LYS A 384 -9.52 -6.15 7.33
CA LYS A 384 -10.49 -6.31 6.23
C LYS A 384 -11.14 -7.70 6.27
N THR A 385 -12.40 -7.79 5.87
CA THR A 385 -13.06 -9.08 5.62
C THR A 385 -12.68 -9.58 4.23
N ILE A 386 -12.08 -10.76 4.15
CA ILE A 386 -11.62 -11.42 2.92
C ILE A 386 -12.01 -12.89 3.06
N ASP A 387 -12.62 -13.49 2.03
CA ASP A 387 -13.14 -14.87 2.06
C ASP A 387 -14.14 -15.13 3.22
N LYS A 388 -14.92 -14.09 3.59
CA LYS A 388 -15.80 -14.03 4.79
C LYS A 388 -15.08 -14.09 6.15
N GLN A 389 -13.75 -14.05 6.20
CA GLN A 389 -12.95 -14.03 7.43
C GLN A 389 -12.24 -12.68 7.61
N PRO A 390 -12.07 -12.17 8.85
CA PRO A 390 -11.23 -11.00 9.09
C PRO A 390 -9.74 -11.36 8.90
N LYS A 391 -9.02 -10.51 8.17
CA LYS A 391 -7.58 -10.62 7.90
C LYS A 391 -6.94 -9.24 8.05
N LEU A 392 -5.70 -9.19 8.49
CA LEU A 392 -4.91 -7.95 8.51
C LEU A 392 -4.20 -7.80 7.16
N VAL A 393 -4.27 -6.63 6.55
CA VAL A 393 -3.56 -6.33 5.28
C VAL A 393 -2.63 -5.15 5.45
N CYS A 394 -1.50 -5.16 4.74
CA CYS A 394 -0.70 -3.95 4.60
C CYS A 394 -1.44 -2.91 3.75
N GLY A 395 -1.35 -1.64 4.16
CA GLY A 395 -1.53 -0.47 3.31
C GLY A 395 -0.21 0.32 3.21
N ASP A 396 -0.27 1.46 2.56
CA ASP A 396 0.86 2.29 2.14
C ASP A 396 1.82 2.62 3.31
N HIS A 397 1.25 2.91 4.47
CA HIS A 397 1.98 3.28 5.69
C HIS A 397 2.25 2.11 6.65
N SER A 398 1.97 0.86 6.27
CA SER A 398 2.22 -0.31 7.14
C SER A 398 3.70 -0.61 7.27
N PHE A 399 4.14 -1.04 8.45
CA PHE A 399 5.54 -1.43 8.73
C PHE A 399 5.62 -2.71 9.58
N ILE A 400 6.61 -3.58 9.30
CA ILE A 400 6.89 -4.78 10.12
C ILE A 400 8.33 -4.74 10.63
N LYS A 401 8.52 -4.82 11.95
CA LYS A 401 9.82 -5.09 12.58
C LYS A 401 9.85 -6.52 13.11
N VAL A 402 10.66 -7.38 12.50
CA VAL A 402 10.88 -8.76 12.96
C VAL A 402 11.81 -8.74 14.18
N THR A 403 11.51 -9.57 15.17
CA THR A 403 12.41 -9.89 16.30
C THR A 403 12.57 -11.40 16.35
N LYS A 404 13.79 -11.89 16.16
CA LYS A 404 14.06 -13.33 16.07
C LYS A 404 13.69 -14.06 17.36
N ALA A 405 13.20 -15.29 17.23
CA ALA A 405 13.07 -16.22 18.34
C ALA A 405 14.45 -16.42 18.99
N GLY A 406 14.53 -16.40 20.32
CA GLY A 406 15.77 -16.72 21.02
C GLY A 406 16.13 -18.19 20.76
N ASN A 407 17.33 -18.45 20.26
CA ASN A 407 17.83 -19.79 19.97
C ASN A 407 17.80 -20.68 21.22
N LYS A 408 16.72 -21.45 21.41
CA LYS A 408 16.75 -22.65 22.25
C LYS A 408 17.81 -23.56 21.65
N LYS A 409 18.93 -23.78 22.36
CA LYS A 409 19.86 -24.86 22.00
C LYS A 409 19.03 -26.12 21.79
N LYS A 410 19.09 -26.71 20.59
CA LYS A 410 18.63 -28.09 20.40
C LYS A 410 19.52 -28.96 21.27
N ILE A 411 19.02 -29.33 22.45
CA ILE A 411 19.53 -30.52 23.14
C ILE A 411 19.16 -31.67 22.21
N SER A 412 20.16 -32.17 21.49
CA SER A 412 19.99 -33.31 20.60
C SER A 412 19.65 -34.53 21.46
N THR A 413 18.37 -34.93 21.45
CA THR A 413 17.89 -36.13 22.15
C THR A 413 18.37 -37.38 21.42
N ALA A 414 19.67 -37.64 21.51
CA ALA A 414 20.30 -38.83 20.98
C ALA A 414 20.09 -39.99 21.97
N SER A 415 19.32 -40.98 21.54
CA SER A 415 19.23 -42.33 22.09
C SER A 415 19.05 -42.47 23.61
N LEU A 416 17.78 -42.53 24.03
CA LEU A 416 17.45 -43.34 25.20
C LEU A 416 17.58 -44.83 24.79
N ASN A 417 18.41 -45.61 25.48
CA ASN A 417 18.33 -47.07 25.46
C ASN A 417 18.97 -47.66 26.73
N GLN A 418 18.32 -48.70 27.27
CA GLN A 418 18.84 -49.62 28.29
C GLN A 418 19.89 -50.55 27.65
N LYS A 419 20.79 -51.29 28.32
CA LYS A 419 21.06 -51.63 29.75
C LYS A 419 22.62 -51.86 29.85
N ASP A 420 23.31 -52.39 30.86
CA ASP A 420 22.95 -53.11 32.09
C ASP A 420 24.03 -53.05 33.22
N GLU A 421 23.66 -53.62 34.38
CA GLU A 421 24.37 -54.28 35.51
C GLU A 421 25.88 -54.15 35.86
N GLU A 422 26.11 -54.47 37.16
CA GLU A 422 27.37 -54.77 37.90
C GLU A 422 28.45 -53.68 38.13
N GLY A 423 29.08 -53.72 39.32
CA GLY A 423 30.20 -52.85 39.72
C GLY A 423 30.22 -52.42 41.19
N SER A 424 30.63 -53.29 42.12
CA SER A 424 30.79 -52.96 43.54
C SER A 424 32.03 -52.10 43.83
N GLY A 425 31.93 -51.03 44.63
CA GLY A 425 33.12 -50.32 45.11
C GLY A 425 32.91 -49.00 45.87
N PHE A 426 32.92 -49.07 47.20
CA PHE A 426 33.47 -48.01 48.08
C PHE A 426 34.91 -48.45 48.44
N PRO A 427 35.90 -47.55 48.73
CA PRO A 427 35.70 -46.45 49.69
C PRO A 427 36.52 -45.15 49.49
N GLN A 428 36.33 -44.25 50.46
CA GLN A 428 37.31 -43.31 51.06
C GLN A 428 37.79 -42.04 50.29
N VAL A 429 37.20 -40.92 50.71
CA VAL A 429 37.85 -39.67 51.18
C VAL A 429 39.22 -39.28 50.59
N GLN A 430 39.26 -38.10 49.96
CA GLN A 430 40.34 -37.15 50.24
C GLN A 430 39.78 -35.72 50.42
N LEU A 431 40.05 -35.11 51.56
CA LEU A 431 39.75 -33.71 51.85
C LEU A 431 40.91 -32.81 51.38
N SER A 432 40.60 -31.75 50.66
CA SER A 432 41.44 -30.56 50.57
C SER A 432 40.55 -29.32 50.68
N ALA A 433 40.87 -28.43 51.62
CA ALA A 433 40.08 -27.24 51.90
C ALA A 433 40.63 -26.03 51.12
N PHE A 434 39.75 -25.11 50.73
CA PHE A 434 40.08 -23.70 50.66
C PHE A 434 38.87 -22.83 51.03
N ASN A 435 39.15 -21.61 51.48
CA ASN A 435 38.26 -20.89 52.39
C ASN A 435 37.19 -19.99 51.76
N SER A 436 36.22 -19.69 52.61
CA SER A 436 35.10 -18.75 52.48
C SER A 436 35.38 -17.41 51.81
N GLY A 437 34.42 -16.94 51.00
CA GLY A 437 34.15 -15.52 50.73
C GLY A 437 32.65 -15.25 50.93
N ALA A 438 32.29 -14.36 51.85
CA ALA A 438 30.90 -14.18 52.28
C ALA A 438 30.16 -13.11 51.47
N PHE A 439 28.97 -13.45 50.96
CA PHE A 439 28.01 -12.45 50.46
C PHE A 439 27.20 -11.87 51.61
N LYS A 440 27.49 -10.62 51.99
CA LYS A 440 26.62 -9.81 52.84
C LYS A 440 25.52 -9.17 52.00
N THR A 441 24.30 -9.14 52.52
CA THR A 441 23.18 -8.39 51.96
C THR A 441 23.23 -6.94 52.42
N GLU A 442 23.19 -5.99 51.49
CA GLU A 442 22.99 -4.57 51.81
C GLU A 442 21.65 -4.07 51.26
N THR A 443 20.82 -3.56 52.16
CA THR A 443 19.60 -2.80 51.86
C THR A 443 19.91 -1.30 51.91
N PRO A 444 19.72 -0.54 50.82
CA PRO A 444 19.84 0.92 50.88
C PRO A 444 18.62 1.51 51.61
N SER A 445 18.87 2.28 52.66
CA SER A 445 17.84 3.00 53.42
C SER A 445 17.88 4.50 53.13
N ASN A 446 16.74 5.16 53.34
CA ASN A 446 16.42 6.57 53.11
C ASN A 446 17.59 7.58 53.24
N TRP A 447 17.58 8.57 52.34
CA TRP A 447 17.90 9.95 52.71
C TRP A 447 16.70 10.88 52.49
N LYS A 448 16.78 12.09 53.05
CA LYS A 448 15.70 13.09 53.17
C LYS A 448 15.58 13.96 51.92
#